data_AF-A0A1G0FEG3-F1
#
_entry.id   AF-A0A1G0FEG3-F1
#
_cell.length_a   1.000
_cell.length_b   1.000
_cell.length_c   1.000
_cell.angle_alpha   90.00
_cell.angle_beta   90.00
_cell.angle_gamma   90.00
#
_symmetry.space_group_name_H-M   'P 1'
#
loop_
_entity.id
_entity.type
_entity.pdbx_description
1 polymer ?
#
loop_
_entity_poly.entity_id
_entity_poly.type
_entity_poly.pdbx_seq_one_letter_code
_entity_poly.pdbx_strand_id
1 'polypeptide(L)'
;MHSRETKEKISIALRGNKNGRGNQSIKGRHLSTETKRKISLAHIGRKHPWNNRNFQDGELNPMFGKRGNLSPNWKGGRPHCKKCNKELKNRKSKLCFPCYKKEAIGELSANWKGGIAPVNYKIRQSLEYQIWRKEVYAKDKYKCRLCNKKKQLVAHHIKLFSEFPELRFSVDNGITLCRSHHAKIHKSIKSEIRS
;
A
#
# COMPACT_ATOMS: atom_id res chain seq x y z
N MET A 1 40.66 31.69 -18.69
CA MET A 1 39.48 32.53 -19.01
C MET A 1 39.05 32.22 -20.44
N HIS A 2 37.79 31.83 -20.68
CA HIS A 2 37.31 31.51 -22.03
C HIS A 2 37.08 32.77 -22.88
N SER A 3 37.37 32.67 -24.18
CA SER A 3 37.18 33.77 -25.14
C SER A 3 35.70 34.18 -25.22
N ARG A 4 35.45 35.43 -25.60
CA ARG A 4 34.09 35.98 -25.70
C ARG A 4 33.20 35.16 -26.63
N GLU A 5 33.77 34.72 -27.74
CA GLU A 5 33.13 33.82 -28.72
C GLU A 5 32.75 32.45 -28.10
N THR A 6 33.60 31.92 -27.21
CA THR A 6 33.32 30.65 -26.52
C THR A 6 32.15 30.81 -25.55
N LYS A 7 32.08 31.94 -24.84
CA LYS A 7 30.97 32.23 -23.90
C LYS A 7 29.65 32.42 -24.64
N GLU A 8 29.70 33.01 -25.84
CA GLU A 8 28.53 33.23 -26.69
C GLU A 8 27.98 31.92 -27.27
N LYS A 9 28.88 31.04 -27.74
CA LYS A 9 28.52 29.67 -28.18
C LYS A 9 27.87 28.84 -27.06
N ILE A 10 28.38 28.95 -25.84
CA ILE A 10 27.80 28.29 -24.65
C ILE A 10 26.42 28.88 -24.30
N SER A 11 26.26 30.20 -24.37
CA SER A 11 24.99 30.89 -24.08
C SER A 11 23.87 30.52 -25.08
N ILE A 12 24.22 30.38 -26.37
CA ILE A 12 23.28 29.95 -27.41
C ILE A 12 22.84 28.50 -27.19
N ALA A 13 23.78 27.61 -26.85
CA ALA A 13 23.49 26.19 -26.63
C ALA A 13 22.57 25.92 -25.41
N LEU A 14 22.51 26.85 -24.45
CA LEU A 14 21.71 26.73 -23.23
C LEU A 14 20.31 27.37 -23.36
N ARG A 15 20.03 28.12 -24.43
CA ARG A 15 18.70 28.67 -24.70
C ARG A 15 17.76 27.54 -25.15
N GLY A 16 16.89 27.10 -24.23
CA GLY A 16 15.84 26.13 -24.51
C GLY A 16 15.71 25.00 -23.50
N ASN A 17 16.63 24.87 -22.53
CA ASN A 17 16.56 23.82 -21.54
C ASN A 17 15.53 24.14 -20.43
N LYS A 18 14.28 23.91 -20.81
CA LYS A 18 13.03 23.86 -20.04
C LYS A 18 13.07 23.44 -18.57
N ASN A 19 13.86 22.41 -18.27
CA ASN A 19 13.42 21.44 -17.27
C ASN A 19 14.56 21.00 -16.35
N GLY A 20 14.61 21.60 -15.16
CA GLY A 20 15.24 21.01 -14.00
C GLY A 20 14.49 19.74 -13.59
N ARG A 21 14.91 18.59 -14.13
CA ARG A 21 14.69 17.24 -13.62
C ARG A 21 15.82 16.38 -14.19
N GLY A 22 16.47 15.59 -13.33
CA GLY A 22 17.71 14.85 -13.62
C GLY A 22 17.71 14.20 -15.00
N ASN A 23 18.84 14.36 -15.70
CA ASN A 23 19.02 14.09 -17.12
C ASN A 23 18.61 12.66 -17.51
N GLN A 24 17.35 12.49 -17.94
CA GLN A 24 16.78 11.22 -18.38
C GLN A 24 17.56 10.62 -19.57
N SER A 25 18.26 11.46 -20.34
CA SER A 25 19.06 11.07 -21.53
C SER A 25 20.28 10.20 -21.23
N ILE A 26 20.72 10.11 -19.96
CA ILE A 26 21.93 9.38 -19.55
C ILE A 26 21.59 8.01 -18.94
N LYS A 27 20.32 7.75 -18.60
CA LYS A 27 19.90 6.51 -17.96
C LYS A 27 20.04 5.33 -18.94
N GLY A 28 20.96 4.40 -18.66
CA GLY A 28 21.12 3.15 -19.41
C GLY A 28 22.13 3.19 -20.57
N ARG A 29 22.83 4.30 -20.82
CA ARG A 29 23.90 4.34 -21.83
C ARG A 29 25.18 3.69 -21.30
N HIS A 30 25.65 2.64 -21.97
CA HIS A 30 26.96 2.05 -21.70
C HIS A 30 28.04 2.81 -22.47
N LEU A 31 29.07 3.28 -21.75
CA LEU A 31 30.24 3.89 -22.34
C LEU A 31 30.98 2.88 -23.23
N SER A 32 31.47 3.33 -24.38
CA SER A 32 32.33 2.52 -25.25
C SER A 32 33.63 2.14 -24.53
N THR A 33 34.27 1.06 -24.99
CA THR A 33 35.55 0.59 -24.46
C THR A 33 36.63 1.67 -24.56
N GLU A 34 36.67 2.41 -25.67
CA GLU A 34 37.62 3.51 -25.88
C GLU A 34 37.38 4.67 -24.90
N THR A 35 36.12 5.09 -24.69
CA THR A 35 35.81 6.15 -23.72
C THR A 35 36.15 5.72 -22.29
N LYS A 36 35.87 4.46 -21.91
CA LYS A 36 36.29 3.91 -20.62
C LYS A 36 37.81 3.94 -20.46
N ARG A 37 38.56 3.60 -21.51
CA ARG A 37 40.03 3.63 -21.51
C ARG A 37 40.55 5.06 -21.36
N LYS A 38 39.97 6.04 -22.06
CA LYS A 38 40.32 7.47 -21.92
C LYS A 38 40.05 8.00 -20.50
N ILE A 39 38.91 7.66 -19.92
CA ILE A 39 38.59 8.03 -18.52
C ILE A 39 39.57 7.38 -17.55
N SER A 40 39.88 6.10 -17.75
CA SER A 40 40.87 5.37 -16.93
C SER A 40 42.24 6.04 -17.00
N LEU A 41 42.75 6.33 -18.20
CA LEU A 41 44.04 7.00 -18.41
C LEU A 41 44.08 8.39 -17.78
N ALA A 42 42.98 9.15 -17.85
CA ALA A 42 42.89 10.48 -17.23
C ALA A 42 42.88 10.44 -15.69
N HIS A 43 42.54 9.30 -15.09
CA HIS A 43 42.54 9.09 -13.64
C HIS A 43 43.82 8.44 -13.11
N ILE A 44 44.62 7.80 -13.97
CA ILE A 44 45.93 7.27 -13.59
C ILE A 44 46.81 8.41 -13.06
N GLY A 45 47.33 8.26 -11.84
CA GLY A 45 48.17 9.26 -11.16
C GLY A 45 47.42 10.38 -10.42
N ARG A 46 46.09 10.52 -10.58
CA ARG A 46 45.32 11.47 -9.77
C ARG A 46 45.15 10.93 -8.35
N LYS A 47 45.85 11.51 -7.38
CA LYS A 47 45.58 11.26 -5.97
C LYS A 47 44.20 11.81 -5.64
N HIS A 48 43.30 10.96 -5.17
CA HIS A 48 42.01 11.42 -4.64
C HIS A 48 42.32 12.38 -3.47
N PRO A 49 41.58 13.50 -3.29
CA PRO A 49 41.88 14.47 -2.22
C PRO A 49 41.90 13.87 -0.81
N TRP A 50 41.29 12.69 -0.66
CA TRP A 50 41.24 11.94 0.59
C TRP A 50 42.44 10.99 0.80
N ASN A 51 43.28 10.76 -0.20
CA ASN A 51 44.46 9.88 -0.08
C ASN A 51 45.58 10.46 0.81
N ASN A 52 45.51 11.75 1.18
CA ASN A 52 46.42 12.40 2.14
C ASN A 52 45.81 12.58 3.54
N ARG A 53 44.62 12.02 3.82
CA ARG A 53 44.10 11.97 5.18
C ARG A 53 44.53 10.64 5.79
N ASN A 54 45.18 10.68 6.95
CA ASN A 54 45.32 9.50 7.79
C ASN A 54 43.91 9.02 8.11
N PHE A 55 43.44 7.98 7.42
CA PHE A 55 42.16 7.37 7.69
C PHE A 55 42.27 6.72 9.06
N GLN A 56 41.74 7.41 10.07
CA GLN A 56 41.66 6.87 11.40
C GLN A 56 40.64 5.71 11.38
N ASP A 57 41.12 4.49 11.55
CA ASP A 57 40.35 3.27 11.69
C ASP A 57 40.28 2.84 13.17
N GLY A 58 39.49 1.81 13.46
CA GLY A 58 39.31 1.32 14.83
C GLY A 58 38.98 2.44 15.81
N GLU A 59 39.60 2.42 16.98
CA GLU A 59 39.40 3.38 18.07
C GLU A 59 39.82 4.82 17.73
N LEU A 60 40.73 4.99 16.77
CA LEU A 60 41.19 6.31 16.35
C LEU A 60 40.11 7.04 15.56
N ASN A 61 39.15 6.32 14.99
CA ASN A 61 38.07 6.91 14.20
C ASN A 61 37.14 7.74 15.11
N PRO A 62 36.86 9.02 14.81
CA PRO A 62 35.94 9.84 15.61
C PRO A 62 34.49 9.31 15.67
N MET A 63 34.14 8.35 14.81
CA MET A 63 32.87 7.63 14.77
C MET A 63 32.90 6.26 15.46
N PHE A 64 34.06 5.80 15.92
CA PHE A 64 34.18 4.59 16.75
C PHE A 64 33.34 4.72 18.01
N GLY A 65 32.68 3.64 18.41
CA GLY A 65 31.80 3.67 19.57
C GLY A 65 30.52 4.51 19.42
N LYS A 66 30.29 5.20 18.29
CA LYS A 66 29.08 6.04 18.11
C LYS A 66 27.97 5.36 17.32
N ARG A 67 28.22 4.16 16.77
CA ARG A 67 27.27 3.43 15.92
C ARG A 67 27.17 1.97 16.33
N GLY A 68 26.07 1.33 15.92
CA GLY A 68 25.85 -0.10 16.15
C GLY A 68 25.75 -0.43 17.63
N ASN A 69 26.20 -1.63 17.97
CA ASN A 69 26.22 -2.17 19.34
C ASN A 69 27.16 -1.43 20.30
N LEU A 70 28.13 -0.68 19.79
CA LEU A 70 29.08 0.08 20.60
C LEU A 70 28.54 1.47 21.01
N SER A 71 27.42 1.91 20.43
CA SER A 71 26.80 3.20 20.78
C SER A 71 26.31 3.21 22.23
N PRO A 72 26.58 4.27 23.04
CA PRO A 72 25.99 4.41 24.38
C PRO A 72 24.46 4.40 24.38
N ASN A 73 23.86 4.80 23.25
CA ASN A 73 22.41 4.80 23.05
C ASN A 73 21.88 3.46 22.51
N TRP A 74 22.72 2.44 22.37
CA TRP A 74 22.31 1.12 21.89
C TRP A 74 21.50 0.38 22.95
N LYS A 75 20.19 0.31 22.74
CA LYS A 75 19.25 -0.39 23.64
C LYS A 75 18.98 -1.85 23.21
N GLY A 76 19.98 -2.48 22.59
CA GLY A 76 19.83 -3.80 21.99
C GLY A 76 19.38 -3.77 20.52
N GLY A 77 19.44 -4.95 19.89
CA GLY A 77 19.10 -5.16 18.49
C GLY A 77 17.61 -5.03 18.19
N ARG A 78 17.17 -5.68 17.11
CA ARG A 78 15.75 -5.81 16.81
C ARG A 78 15.07 -6.66 17.90
N PRO A 79 13.84 -6.32 18.32
CA PRO A 79 13.15 -7.10 19.33
C PRO A 79 12.76 -8.47 18.79
N HIS A 80 12.58 -9.43 19.68
CA HIS A 80 12.16 -10.79 19.34
C HIS A 80 10.70 -11.02 19.72
N CYS A 81 10.02 -11.89 18.98
CA CYS A 81 8.65 -12.29 19.25
C CYS A 81 8.56 -12.97 20.62
N LYS A 82 7.71 -12.49 21.52
CA LYS A 82 7.54 -13.09 22.85
C LYS A 82 7.09 -14.56 22.85
N LYS A 83 6.48 -15.05 21.76
CA LYS A 83 5.97 -16.44 21.67
C LYS A 83 6.89 -17.42 20.94
N CYS A 84 7.53 -17.00 19.85
CA CYS A 84 8.33 -17.90 19.01
C CYS A 84 9.79 -17.45 18.87
N ASN A 85 10.18 -16.41 19.62
CA ASN A 85 11.52 -15.84 19.65
C ASN A 85 12.09 -15.39 18.28
N LYS A 86 11.25 -15.26 17.25
CA LYS A 86 11.68 -14.76 15.93
C LYS A 86 11.99 -13.26 15.98
N GLU A 87 13.09 -12.84 15.36
CA GLU A 87 13.44 -11.43 15.22
C GLU A 87 12.34 -10.65 14.46
N LEU A 88 11.93 -9.52 15.02
CA LEU A 88 10.84 -8.69 14.52
C LEU A 88 11.36 -7.55 13.65
N LYS A 89 10.60 -7.22 12.59
CA LYS A 89 10.93 -6.09 11.72
C LYS A 89 10.68 -4.74 12.38
N ASN A 90 9.66 -4.65 13.22
CA ASN A 90 9.24 -3.40 13.87
C ASN A 90 9.71 -3.39 15.33
N ARG A 91 10.43 -2.32 15.72
CA ARG A 91 10.96 -2.12 17.08
C ARG A 91 9.88 -2.02 18.16
N LYS A 92 8.64 -1.68 17.80
CA LYS A 92 7.52 -1.55 18.75
C LYS A 92 6.69 -2.82 18.91
N SER A 93 6.83 -3.79 18.01
CA SER A 93 6.00 -4.99 18.03
C SER A 93 6.46 -5.95 19.14
N LYS A 94 5.50 -6.58 19.82
CA LYS A 94 5.76 -7.62 20.85
C LYS A 94 5.69 -9.04 20.26
N LEU A 95 4.92 -9.22 19.19
CA LEU A 95 4.67 -10.50 18.53
C LEU A 95 4.93 -10.39 17.04
N CYS A 96 5.31 -11.51 16.42
CA CYS A 96 5.35 -11.62 14.97
C CYS A 96 3.92 -11.70 14.41
N PHE A 97 3.73 -11.33 13.15
CA PHE A 97 2.41 -11.31 12.50
C PHE A 97 1.65 -12.65 12.63
N PRO A 98 2.27 -13.82 12.40
CA PRO A 98 1.60 -15.11 12.61
C PRO A 98 1.11 -15.33 14.05
N CYS A 99 1.93 -15.01 15.06
CA CYS A 99 1.55 -15.17 16.46
C CYS A 99 0.45 -14.20 16.88
N TYR A 100 0.56 -12.93 16.47
CA TYR A 100 -0.49 -11.93 16.71
C TYR A 100 -1.82 -12.34 16.07
N LYS A 101 -1.80 -12.82 14.82
CA LYS A 101 -3.02 -13.22 14.10
C LYS A 101 -3.78 -14.34 14.82
N LYS A 102 -3.07 -15.29 15.43
CA LYS A 102 -3.69 -16.36 16.22
C LYS A 102 -4.42 -15.81 17.46
N GLU A 103 -3.82 -14.84 18.14
CA GLU A 103 -4.44 -14.19 19.31
C GLU A 103 -5.55 -13.22 18.95
N ALA A 104 -5.51 -12.61 17.76
CA ALA A 104 -6.49 -11.60 17.38
C ALA A 104 -7.86 -12.18 16.95
N ILE A 105 -7.97 -13.50 16.80
CA ILE A 105 -9.13 -14.17 16.18
C ILE A 105 -9.79 -15.12 17.17
N GLY A 106 -11.11 -15.24 17.06
CA GLY A 106 -11.89 -16.24 17.78
C GLY A 106 -11.75 -16.07 19.28
N GLU A 107 -11.71 -17.19 19.99
CA GLU A 107 -11.79 -17.22 21.45
C GLU A 107 -10.59 -16.59 22.16
N LEU A 108 -9.46 -16.55 21.47
CA LEU A 108 -8.21 -15.98 21.99
C LEU A 108 -8.20 -14.45 21.94
N SER A 109 -9.12 -13.84 21.20
CA SER A 109 -9.21 -12.39 21.08
C SER A 109 -9.82 -11.79 22.34
N ALA A 110 -9.15 -10.79 22.93
CA ALA A 110 -9.69 -10.05 24.08
C ALA A 110 -11.05 -9.37 23.78
N ASN A 111 -11.37 -9.17 22.50
CA ASN A 111 -12.65 -8.62 22.06
C ASN A 111 -13.70 -9.69 21.73
N TRP A 112 -13.40 -10.98 21.95
CA TRP A 112 -14.34 -12.05 21.69
C TRP A 112 -15.50 -12.00 22.69
N LYS A 113 -16.71 -11.96 22.16
CA LYS A 113 -17.95 -11.95 22.92
C LYS A 113 -18.73 -13.23 22.61
N GLY A 114 -18.16 -14.41 22.89
CA GLY A 114 -18.88 -15.69 22.76
C GLY A 114 -19.48 -16.00 21.38
N GLY A 115 -18.95 -15.44 20.30
CA GLY A 115 -19.49 -15.66 18.95
C GLY A 115 -20.88 -15.08 18.69
N ILE A 116 -21.30 -14.05 19.44
CA ILE A 116 -22.62 -13.36 19.39
C ILE A 116 -22.89 -12.62 18.05
N ALA A 117 -22.15 -12.92 16.99
CA ALA A 117 -22.45 -12.36 15.66
C ALA A 117 -23.91 -12.70 15.28
N PRO A 118 -24.79 -11.70 15.01
CA PRO A 118 -26.19 -11.96 14.72
C PRO A 118 -26.34 -12.93 13.55
N VAL A 119 -27.36 -13.80 13.58
CA VAL A 119 -27.59 -14.81 12.52
C VAL A 119 -27.61 -14.17 11.13
N ASN A 120 -28.30 -13.03 10.98
CA ASN A 120 -28.35 -12.28 9.72
C ASN A 120 -26.98 -11.78 9.24
N TYR A 121 -26.06 -11.46 10.15
CA TYR A 121 -24.69 -11.10 9.81
C TYR A 121 -23.94 -12.29 9.23
N LYS A 122 -24.03 -13.46 9.88
CA LYS A 122 -23.41 -14.71 9.39
C LYS A 122 -23.93 -15.08 8.01
N ILE A 123 -25.25 -15.01 7.80
CA ILE A 123 -25.87 -15.29 6.50
C ILE A 123 -25.38 -14.32 5.43
N ARG A 124 -25.24 -13.02 5.72
CA ARG A 124 -24.70 -12.05 4.74
C ARG A 124 -23.21 -12.22 4.43
N GLN A 125 -22.47 -12.98 5.24
CA GLN A 125 -21.08 -13.37 4.98
C GLN A 125 -20.94 -14.72 4.28
N SER A 126 -22.02 -15.49 4.20
CA SER A 126 -22.06 -16.82 3.61
C SER A 126 -21.70 -16.81 2.11
N LEU A 127 -21.30 -17.97 1.60
CA LEU A 127 -21.00 -18.15 0.18
C LEU A 127 -22.26 -17.99 -0.67
N GLU A 128 -23.39 -18.49 -0.17
CA GLU A 128 -24.72 -18.42 -0.78
C GLU A 128 -25.12 -16.96 -1.03
N TYR A 129 -24.88 -16.08 -0.05
CA TYR A 129 -25.12 -14.64 -0.23
C TYR A 129 -24.22 -14.03 -1.32
N GLN A 130 -22.96 -14.46 -1.41
CA GLN A 130 -22.03 -13.96 -2.43
C GLN A 130 -22.44 -14.40 -3.84
N ILE A 131 -22.89 -15.65 -3.98
CA ILE A 131 -23.44 -16.21 -5.23
C ILE A 131 -24.70 -15.45 -5.63
N TRP A 132 -25.69 -15.38 -4.73
CA TRP A 132 -26.93 -14.65 -4.96
C TRP A 132 -26.67 -13.20 -5.39
N ARG A 133 -25.77 -12.49 -4.69
CA ARG A 133 -25.41 -11.12 -5.02
C ARG A 133 -24.83 -11.02 -6.45
N LYS A 134 -23.99 -11.97 -6.85
CA LYS A 134 -23.40 -12.00 -8.19
C LYS A 134 -24.45 -12.28 -9.26
N GLU A 135 -25.40 -13.18 -9.00
CA GLU A 135 -26.50 -13.51 -9.90
C GLU A 135 -27.46 -12.33 -10.11
N VAL A 136 -27.82 -11.63 -9.03
CA VAL A 136 -28.62 -10.39 -9.11
C VAL A 136 -27.92 -9.34 -9.96
N TYR A 137 -26.60 -9.15 -9.77
CA TYR A 137 -25.82 -8.23 -10.61
C TYR A 137 -25.78 -8.68 -12.08
N ALA A 138 -25.61 -9.97 -12.33
CA ALA A 138 -25.59 -10.52 -13.70
C ALA A 138 -26.93 -10.32 -14.40
N LYS A 139 -28.05 -10.64 -13.73
CA LYS A 139 -29.43 -10.40 -14.21
C LYS A 139 -29.62 -8.95 -14.65
N ASP A 140 -29.15 -8.02 -13.83
CA ASP A 140 -29.30 -6.58 -14.07
C ASP A 140 -28.17 -5.97 -14.93
N LYS A 141 -27.34 -6.81 -15.56
CA LYS A 141 -26.22 -6.41 -16.43
C LYS A 141 -25.24 -5.44 -15.75
N TYR A 142 -25.01 -5.62 -14.44
CA TYR A 142 -24.15 -4.79 -13.59
C TYR A 142 -24.49 -3.29 -13.68
N LYS A 143 -25.79 -2.98 -13.69
CA LYS A 143 -26.30 -1.61 -13.73
C LYS A 143 -27.40 -1.42 -12.69
N CYS A 144 -27.43 -0.23 -12.10
CA CYS A 144 -28.57 0.19 -11.29
C CYS A 144 -29.85 0.17 -12.13
N ARG A 145 -30.88 -0.56 -11.69
CA ARG A 145 -32.13 -0.70 -12.44
C ARG A 145 -32.97 0.57 -12.52
N LEU A 146 -32.67 1.58 -11.69
CA LEU A 146 -33.38 2.87 -11.70
C LEU A 146 -32.66 3.97 -12.51
N CYS A 147 -31.34 3.89 -12.70
CA CYS A 147 -30.58 4.98 -13.35
C CYS A 147 -29.40 4.54 -14.21
N ASN A 148 -29.24 3.24 -14.46
CA ASN A 148 -28.19 2.66 -15.31
C ASN A 148 -26.73 2.92 -14.88
N LYS A 149 -26.48 3.55 -13.72
CA LYS A 149 -25.12 3.71 -13.17
C LYS A 149 -24.47 2.33 -12.93
N LYS A 150 -23.18 2.21 -13.25
CA LYS A 150 -22.37 0.99 -13.07
C LYS A 150 -21.50 0.97 -11.82
N LYS A 151 -21.48 2.06 -11.05
CA LYS A 151 -20.61 2.23 -9.87
C LYS A 151 -21.43 2.17 -8.57
N GLN A 152 -20.76 1.75 -7.49
CA GLN A 152 -21.33 1.68 -6.15
C GLN A 152 -22.65 0.90 -6.09
N LEU A 153 -22.66 -0.28 -6.71
CA LEU A 153 -23.82 -1.15 -6.77
C LEU A 153 -24.00 -1.94 -5.47
N VAL A 154 -25.26 -2.17 -5.12
CA VAL A 154 -25.72 -2.92 -3.97
C VAL A 154 -26.87 -3.82 -4.44
N ALA A 155 -26.85 -5.09 -4.06
CA ALA A 155 -27.99 -5.98 -4.28
C ALA A 155 -28.98 -5.73 -3.15
N HIS A 156 -30.16 -5.24 -3.50
CA HIS A 156 -31.26 -4.96 -2.59
C HIS A 156 -32.24 -6.12 -2.61
N HIS A 157 -32.69 -6.54 -1.43
CA HIS A 157 -33.82 -7.47 -1.30
C HIS A 157 -35.13 -6.71 -1.48
N ILE A 158 -35.98 -7.17 -2.41
CA ILE A 158 -37.28 -6.55 -2.68
C ILE A 158 -38.24 -6.81 -1.51
N LYS A 159 -38.37 -8.07 -1.10
CA LYS A 159 -39.02 -8.49 0.15
C LYS A 159 -38.01 -8.54 1.28
N LEU A 160 -38.44 -8.17 2.48
CA LEU A 160 -37.58 -7.98 3.65
C LEU A 160 -36.78 -9.25 4.00
N PHE A 161 -35.46 -9.10 4.11
CA PHE A 161 -34.53 -10.18 4.45
C PHE A 161 -34.83 -10.86 5.80
N SER A 162 -35.41 -10.11 6.74
CA SER A 162 -35.78 -10.59 8.08
C SER A 162 -37.09 -11.38 8.09
N GLU A 163 -38.07 -10.96 7.29
CA GLU A 163 -39.44 -11.49 7.32
C GLU A 163 -39.65 -12.67 6.38
N PHE A 164 -38.87 -12.75 5.29
CA PHE A 164 -38.99 -13.81 4.29
C PHE A 164 -37.67 -14.61 4.16
N PRO A 165 -37.29 -15.44 5.16
CA PRO A 165 -36.07 -16.24 5.13
C PRO A 165 -35.91 -17.13 3.89
N GLU A 166 -37.01 -17.68 3.41
CA GLU A 166 -37.11 -18.55 2.23
C GLU A 166 -36.79 -17.83 0.93
N LEU A 167 -36.89 -16.50 0.90
CA LEU A 167 -36.62 -15.67 -0.29
C LEU A 167 -35.25 -14.99 -0.26
N ARG A 168 -34.41 -15.22 0.75
CA ARG A 168 -33.11 -14.54 0.92
C ARG A 168 -32.17 -14.71 -0.27
N PHE A 169 -32.24 -15.86 -0.92
CA PHE A 169 -31.38 -16.23 -2.05
C PHE A 169 -32.15 -16.43 -3.36
N SER A 170 -33.43 -16.06 -3.39
CA SER A 170 -34.17 -15.97 -4.65
C SER A 170 -33.61 -14.80 -5.47
N VAL A 171 -33.14 -15.08 -6.69
CA VAL A 171 -32.61 -14.06 -7.60
C VAL A 171 -33.70 -13.06 -7.98
N ASP A 172 -34.95 -13.49 -8.07
CA ASP A 172 -36.11 -12.63 -8.36
C ASP A 172 -36.43 -11.68 -7.20
N ASN A 173 -36.12 -12.09 -5.97
CA ASN A 173 -36.20 -11.22 -4.80
C ASN A 173 -35.02 -10.22 -4.70
N GLY A 174 -34.14 -10.17 -5.71
CA GLY A 174 -33.00 -9.25 -5.75
C GLY A 174 -33.11 -8.21 -6.85
N ILE A 175 -32.70 -6.98 -6.55
CA ILE A 175 -32.55 -5.89 -7.51
C ILE A 175 -31.24 -5.11 -7.31
N THR A 176 -30.56 -4.81 -8.40
CA THR A 176 -29.31 -4.05 -8.40
C THR A 176 -29.59 -2.56 -8.37
N LEU A 177 -29.10 -1.89 -7.33
CA LEU A 177 -29.27 -0.43 -7.14
C LEU A 177 -27.93 0.22 -6.85
N CYS A 178 -27.74 1.47 -7.28
CA CYS A 178 -26.62 2.27 -6.78
C CYS A 178 -26.91 2.73 -5.35
N ARG A 179 -25.87 3.00 -4.56
CA ARG A 179 -25.99 3.42 -3.15
C ARG A 179 -27.01 4.54 -2.90
N SER A 180 -27.07 5.54 -3.78
CA SER A 180 -28.03 6.65 -3.66
C SER A 180 -29.49 6.19 -3.74
N HIS A 181 -29.81 5.29 -4.68
CA HIS A 181 -31.16 4.75 -4.83
C HIS A 181 -31.48 3.73 -3.74
N HIS A 182 -30.52 2.88 -3.39
CA HIS A 182 -30.65 1.94 -2.27
C HIS A 182 -31.01 2.66 -0.96
N ALA A 183 -30.34 3.78 -0.66
CA ALA A 183 -30.63 4.58 0.53
C ALA A 183 -32.02 5.21 0.52
N LYS A 184 -32.49 5.70 -0.65
CA LYS A 184 -33.84 6.26 -0.81
C LYS A 184 -34.92 5.23 -0.51
N ILE A 185 -34.78 4.00 -1.03
CA ILE A 185 -35.74 2.92 -0.78
C ILE A 185 -35.77 2.52 0.71
N HIS A 186 -34.60 2.40 1.36
CA HIS A 186 -34.57 2.15 2.81
C HIS A 186 -35.20 3.28 3.63
N LYS A 187 -35.17 4.52 3.12
CA LYS A 187 -35.83 5.65 3.76
C LYS A 187 -37.36 5.55 3.63
N SER A 188 -37.88 5.21 2.44
CA SER A 188 -39.33 5.10 2.21
C SER A 188 -39.95 3.93 2.97
N ILE A 189 -39.31 2.76 2.97
CA ILE A 189 -39.79 1.59 3.72
C ILE A 189 -39.86 1.89 5.22
N LYS A 190 -38.88 2.63 5.76
CA LYS A 190 -38.89 3.03 7.18
C LYS A 190 -39.99 4.03 7.53
N SER A 191 -40.42 4.89 6.59
CA SER A 191 -41.56 5.78 6.85
C SER A 191 -42.87 5.00 6.87
N GLU A 192 -43.05 4.00 6.00
CA GLU A 192 -44.26 3.18 5.93
C GLU A 192 -44.43 2.24 7.13
N ILE A 193 -43.33 1.71 7.70
CA ILE A 193 -43.39 0.85 8.89
C ILE A 193 -43.66 1.65 10.18
N ARG A 194 -43.45 2.98 10.16
CA ARG A 194 -43.61 3.87 11.33
C ARG A 194 -44.94 4.63 11.37
N SER A 195 -45.72 4.57 10.30
CA SER A 195 -47.10 5.07 10.21
C SER A 195 -48.09 3.99 10.59
#